data_AF-A0A536Z6K2-F1
#
_entry.id   AF-A0A536Z6K2-F1
#
_cell.length_a   1.000
_cell.length_b   1.000
_cell.length_c   1.000
_cell.angle_alpha   90.00
_cell.angle_beta   90.00
_cell.angle_gamma   90.00
#
_symmetry.space_group_name_H-M   'P 1'
#
loop_
_entity.id
_entity.type
_entity.pdbx_description
1 polymer ?
#
loop_
_entity_poly.entity_id
_entity_poly.type
_entity_poly.pdbx_seq_one_letter_code
_entity_poly.pdbx_strand_id
1 'polypeptide(L)'
;MSFPWKEIYGIRQHVEYRVHEGGDVYRPNSLKQRLRKGDNVLGCWSFLGNPQVVELLSLAGFDYILLDQEHGVGDPSTLAAQLHAMSATPAVGVVR
;
A
#
# COMPACT_ATOMS: atom_id res chain seq x y z
N MET A 1 -37.09 -5.09 10.23
CA MET A 1 -36.51 -6.42 9.97
C MET A 1 -35.01 -6.25 9.80
N SER A 2 -34.24 -6.38 10.89
CA SER A 2 -32.78 -6.26 10.88
C SER A 2 -32.15 -7.65 10.82
N PHE A 3 -31.28 -7.89 9.83
CA PHE A 3 -30.57 -9.16 9.71
C PHE A 3 -29.45 -9.28 10.77
N PRO A 4 -29.27 -10.44 11.44
CA PRO A 4 -28.54 -10.57 12.70
C PRO A 4 -27.06 -10.95 12.52
N TRP A 5 -26.48 -10.77 11.33
CA TRP A 5 -25.12 -11.25 11.04
C TRP A 5 -23.99 -10.38 11.65
N LYS A 6 -24.31 -9.23 12.25
CA LYS A 6 -23.31 -8.33 12.87
C LYS A 6 -22.72 -8.85 14.19
N GLU A 7 -23.28 -9.91 14.77
CA GLU A 7 -22.84 -10.46 16.07
C GLU A 7 -22.02 -11.76 15.95
N ILE A 8 -22.08 -12.46 14.81
CA ILE A 8 -21.51 -13.81 14.65
C ILE A 8 -20.00 -13.76 14.33
N TYR A 9 -19.52 -12.66 13.77
CA TYR A 9 -18.10 -12.44 13.50
C TYR A 9 -17.62 -11.22 14.27
N GLY A 10 -17.30 -11.39 15.55
CA GLY A 10 -16.68 -10.38 16.43
C GLY A 10 -15.32 -9.84 15.96
N ILE A 11 -15.09 -9.71 14.65
CA ILE A 11 -13.95 -9.09 14.01
C ILE A 11 -14.23 -7.58 13.98
N ARG A 12 -14.12 -6.95 15.15
CA ARG A 12 -13.60 -5.59 15.21
C ARG A 12 -12.19 -5.68 14.62
N GLN A 13 -11.99 -5.28 13.36
CA GLN A 13 -10.64 -4.97 12.87
C GLN A 13 -10.13 -3.67 13.51
N HIS A 14 -10.08 -3.64 14.83
CA HIS A 14 -9.07 -2.87 15.54
C HIS A 14 -7.79 -3.67 15.42
N VAL A 15 -7.08 -3.52 14.30
CA VAL A 15 -5.63 -3.72 14.32
C VAL A 15 -5.09 -2.54 15.13
N GLU A 16 -5.15 -2.67 16.45
CA GLU A 16 -4.32 -1.87 17.35
C GLU A 16 -2.89 -2.34 17.11
N TYR A 17 -2.18 -1.58 16.28
CA TYR A 17 -0.72 -1.64 16.29
C TYR A 17 -0.32 -1.33 17.72
N ARG A 18 0.22 -2.32 18.45
CA ARG A 18 0.90 -2.02 19.71
C ARG A 18 2.06 -1.11 19.35
N VAL A 19 1.89 0.17 19.62
CA VAL A 19 2.97 1.13 19.65
C VAL A 19 3.87 0.66 20.77
N HIS A 20 4.98 0.00 20.43
CA HIS A 20 6.04 -0.24 21.40
C HIS A 20 6.47 1.12 21.97
N GLU A 21 6.82 1.20 23.25
CA GLU A 21 7.18 2.46 23.93
C GLU A 21 8.49 3.11 23.40
N GLY A 22 9.05 2.61 22.29
CA GLY A 22 9.99 3.31 21.41
C GLY A 22 9.35 3.41 20.03
N GLY A 23 9.29 4.64 19.48
CA GLY A 23 8.49 5.03 18.31
C GLY A 23 8.41 4.05 17.14
N ASP A 24 7.32 4.18 16.38
CA ASP A 24 6.95 3.31 15.25
C ASP A 24 8.17 2.99 14.35
N VAL A 25 8.52 1.69 14.26
CA VAL A 25 9.68 1.22 13.46
C VAL A 25 9.46 1.46 11.97
N TYR A 26 8.21 1.67 11.57
CA TYR A 26 7.78 1.86 10.20
C TYR A 26 7.44 3.31 9.91
N ARG A 27 7.61 3.70 8.64
CA ARG A 27 7.19 5.03 8.17
C ARG A 27 5.67 5.18 8.29
N PRO A 28 5.15 6.39 8.61
CA PRO A 28 3.71 6.65 8.61
C PRO A 28 3.06 6.28 7.27
N ASN A 29 1.94 5.56 7.31
CA ASN A 29 1.20 5.17 6.11
C ASN A 29 0.23 6.28 5.68
N SER A 30 0.72 7.19 4.82
CA SER A 30 -0.03 8.35 4.31
C SER A 30 -1.26 7.93 3.48
N LEU A 31 -1.14 6.89 2.64
CA LEU A 31 -2.25 6.38 1.82
C LEU A 31 -3.42 5.92 2.69
N LYS A 32 -3.16 5.10 3.72
CA LYS A 32 -4.19 4.63 4.67
C LYS A 32 -4.86 5.78 5.41
N GLN A 33 -4.10 6.81 5.79
CA GLN A 33 -4.66 7.99 6.45
C GLN A 33 -5.58 8.78 5.52
N ARG A 34 -5.18 9.00 4.26
CA ARG A 34 -6.00 9.70 3.25
C ARG A 34 -7.28 8.94 2.91
N LEU A 35 -7.18 7.63 2.68
CA LEU A 35 -8.35 6.77 2.44
C LEU A 35 -9.35 6.81 3.62
N ARG A 36 -8.87 6.83 4.86
CA ARG A 36 -9.74 6.94 6.05
C ARG A 36 -10.45 8.29 6.17
N LYS A 37 -9.86 9.35 5.63
CA LYS A 37 -10.48 10.69 5.58
C LYS A 37 -11.53 10.80 4.46
N GLY A 38 -11.59 9.82 3.56
CA GLY A 38 -12.43 9.89 2.36
C GLY A 38 -11.81 10.74 1.25
N ASP A 39 -10.49 10.98 1.31
CA ASP A 39 -9.79 11.71 0.24
C ASP A 39 -9.75 10.85 -1.03
N ASN A 40 -9.93 11.48 -2.19
CA ASN A 40 -9.64 10.83 -3.46
C ASN A 40 -8.12 10.63 -3.59
N VAL A 41 -7.73 9.45 -4.04
CA VAL A 41 -6.32 9.10 -4.30
C VAL A 41 -6.15 8.58 -5.71
N LEU A 42 -5.16 9.09 -6.43
CA LEU A 42 -4.85 8.69 -7.80
C LEU A 42 -3.76 7.61 -7.81
N GLY A 43 -4.07 6.45 -8.37
CA GLY A 43 -3.14 5.33 -8.47
C GLY A 43 -2.65 5.08 -9.89
N CYS A 44 -1.49 4.44 -10.01
CA CYS A 44 -0.99 3.87 -11.25
C CYS A 44 -0.76 2.37 -11.10
N TRP A 45 -1.15 1.60 -12.12
CA TRP A 45 -0.94 0.16 -12.16
C TRP A 45 0.37 -0.17 -12.90
N SER A 46 1.25 -0.95 -12.28
CA SER A 46 2.47 -1.47 -12.90
C SER A 46 2.51 -3.00 -12.84
N PHE A 47 2.61 -3.63 -14.00
CA PHE A 47 2.75 -5.09 -14.18
C PHE A 47 4.11 -5.48 -14.79
N LEU A 48 5.02 -4.52 -14.95
CA LEU A 48 6.24 -4.65 -15.74
C LEU A 48 7.43 -5.27 -14.99
N GLY A 49 7.34 -5.48 -13.67
CA GLY A 49 8.43 -6.07 -12.87
C GLY A 49 9.73 -5.25 -12.87
N ASN A 50 9.72 -4.00 -13.35
CA ASN A 50 10.93 -3.21 -13.60
C ASN A 50 11.09 -2.06 -12.57
N PRO A 51 12.21 -1.98 -11.84
CA PRO A 51 12.41 -0.95 -10.82
C PRO A 51 12.59 0.46 -11.40
N GLN A 52 13.23 0.63 -12.55
CA GLN A 52 13.41 1.94 -13.19
C GLN A 52 12.07 2.54 -13.64
N VAL A 53 11.16 1.71 -14.12
CA VAL A 53 9.79 2.17 -14.45
C VAL A 53 9.07 2.62 -13.18
N VAL A 54 9.17 1.86 -12.09
CA VAL A 54 8.52 2.21 -10.82
C VAL A 54 9.11 3.49 -10.22
N GLU A 55 10.42 3.70 -10.30
CA GLU A 55 11.06 4.96 -9.91
C GLU A 55 10.45 6.15 -10.68
N LEU A 56 10.38 6.06 -12.02
CA LEU A 56 9.80 7.11 -12.84
C LEU A 56 8.33 7.36 -12.50
N LEU A 57 7.52 6.31 -12.38
CA LEU A 57 6.10 6.43 -12.03
C LEU A 57 5.92 7.06 -10.64
N SER A 58 6.77 6.72 -9.68
CA SER A 58 6.71 7.25 -8.33
C SER A 58 7.04 8.74 -8.23
N LEU A 59 7.74 9.29 -9.24
CA LEU A 59 8.00 10.72 -9.40
C LEU A 59 6.91 11.45 -10.21
N ALA A 60 6.03 10.72 -10.89
CA ALA A 60 5.02 11.28 -11.79
C ALA A 60 3.81 11.94 -11.07
N GLY A 61 3.78 11.90 -9.73
CA GLY A 61 2.73 12.54 -8.92
C GLY A 61 1.55 11.64 -8.57
N PHE A 62 1.67 10.31 -8.74
CA PHE A 62 0.68 9.36 -8.23
C PHE A 62 0.75 9.23 -6.71
N ASP A 63 -0.40 9.03 -6.07
CA ASP A 63 -0.49 8.81 -4.62
C ASP A 63 -0.05 7.41 -4.23
N TYR A 64 -0.27 6.44 -5.13
CA TYR A 64 0.20 5.07 -4.95
C TYR A 64 0.50 4.37 -6.28
N ILE A 65 1.39 3.40 -6.23
CA ILE A 65 1.70 2.51 -7.34
C ILE A 65 1.27 1.09 -6.94
N LEU A 66 0.37 0.49 -7.73
CA LEU A 66 -0.03 -0.91 -7.58
C LEU A 66 0.95 -1.80 -8.34
N LEU A 67 1.76 -2.54 -7.61
CA LEU A 67 2.74 -3.51 -8.10
C LEU A 67 2.04 -4.87 -8.21
N ASP A 68 1.77 -5.28 -9.45
CA ASP A 68 1.05 -6.52 -9.75
C ASP A 68 2.02 -7.71 -9.78
N GLN A 69 1.88 -8.59 -8.78
CA GLN A 69 2.61 -9.85 -8.65
C GLN A 69 1.71 -11.06 -8.94
N GLU A 70 0.40 -10.87 -9.06
CA GLU A 70 -0.55 -11.92 -9.48
C GLU A 70 -0.51 -12.16 -10.99
N HIS A 71 -0.53 -11.09 -11.78
CA HIS A 71 -0.58 -11.16 -13.25
C HIS A 71 0.60 -10.47 -13.94
N GLY A 72 1.43 -9.74 -13.19
CA GLY A 72 2.64 -9.12 -13.70
C GLY A 72 3.78 -10.11 -13.89
N VAL A 73 4.87 -9.64 -14.49
CA VAL A 73 6.06 -10.46 -14.80
C VAL A 73 7.08 -10.54 -13.66
N GLY A 74 6.73 -10.08 -12.46
CA GLY A 74 7.65 -9.96 -11.32
C GLY A 74 7.68 -11.19 -10.39
N ASP A 75 8.75 -11.27 -9.61
CA ASP A 75 8.92 -12.15 -8.45
C ASP A 75 9.30 -11.34 -7.19
N PRO A 76 9.36 -11.94 -5.98
CA PRO A 76 9.72 -11.24 -4.74
C PRO A 76 11.03 -10.44 -4.81
N SER A 77 12.02 -10.88 -5.58
CA SER A 77 13.30 -10.18 -5.77
C SER A 77 13.10 -8.90 -6.58
N THR A 78 12.33 -8.96 -7.67
CA THR A 78 11.96 -7.77 -8.44
C THR A 78 11.08 -6.83 -7.63
N LEU A 79 10.16 -7.35 -6.82
CA LEU A 79 9.33 -6.55 -5.93
C LEU A 79 10.18 -5.76 -4.93
N ALA A 80 11.17 -6.41 -4.30
CA ALA A 80 12.09 -5.74 -3.39
C ALA A 80 12.85 -4.59 -4.10
N ALA A 81 13.34 -4.83 -5.31
CA ALA A 81 13.99 -3.80 -6.12
C ALA A 81 13.04 -2.64 -6.48
N GLN A 82 11.80 -2.93 -6.86
CA GLN A 82 10.77 -1.92 -7.16
C GLN A 82 10.43 -1.06 -5.93
N LEU A 83 10.25 -1.69 -4.76
CA LEU A 83 9.98 -1.00 -3.51
C LEU A 83 11.16 -0.13 -3.07
N HIS A 84 12.40 -0.61 -3.24
CA HIS A 84 13.59 0.18 -2.97
C HIS A 84 13.67 1.41 -3.90
N ALA A 85 13.39 1.23 -5.19
CA ALA A 85 13.47 2.30 -6.19
C ALA A 85 12.51 3.47 -5.90
N MET A 86 11.30 3.18 -5.44
CA MET A 86 10.33 4.24 -5.07
C MET A 86 10.47 4.73 -3.61
N SER A 87 11.40 4.19 -2.82
CA SER A 87 11.44 4.42 -1.36
C SER A 87 11.75 5.87 -0.95
N ALA A 88 12.31 6.69 -1.84
CA ALA A 88 12.59 8.11 -1.59
C ALA A 88 11.49 9.05 -2.09
N THR A 89 10.35 8.50 -2.54
CA THR A 89 9.25 9.26 -3.14
C THR A 89 8.02 9.30 -2.21
N PRO A 90 7.08 10.25 -2.41
CA PRO A 90 5.85 10.29 -1.63
C PRO A 90 4.83 9.20 -2.02
N ALA A 91 4.99 8.55 -3.18
CA ALA A 91 4.08 7.52 -3.64
C ALA A 91 4.17 6.27 -2.76
N VAL A 92 3.02 5.68 -2.41
CA VAL A 92 2.96 4.46 -1.60
C VAL A 92 2.92 3.22 -2.49
N GLY A 93 3.76 2.23 -2.22
CA GLY A 93 3.68 0.92 -2.88
C GLY A 93 2.52 0.09 -2.33
N VAL A 94 1.67 -0.43 -3.22
CA VAL A 94 0.61 -1.41 -2.91
C VAL A 94 0.90 -2.66 -3.73
N VAL A 95 0.82 -3.84 -3.13
CA VAL A 95 1.11 -5.11 -3.81
C VAL A 95 -0.19 -5.89 -4.00
N ARG A 96 -0.37 -6.47 -5.19
CA ARG A 96 -1.42 -7.44 -5.49
C ARG A 96 -0.82 -8.77 -5.86
#